data_AF-A0A7L4QNB4-F1
#
_entry.id   AF-A0A7L4QNB4-F1
#
_cell.length_a   1.000
_cell.length_b   1.000
_cell.length_c   1.000
_cell.angle_alpha   90.00
_cell.angle_beta   90.00
_cell.angle_gamma   90.00
#
_symmetry.space_group_name_H-M   'P 1'
#
loop_
_entity.id
_entity.type
_entity.pdbx_description
1 polymer ?
#
loop_
_entity_poly.entity_id
_entity_poly.type
_entity_poly.pdbx_seq_one_letter_code
_entity_poly.pdbx_strand_id
1 'polypeptide(L)'
;SSRLGHKLTTKGRNFLEKSVQFEVPEKIKAEELTLNPQNFGTIIKGASTKIKDGMDQRDSAVFGGARSAITLIFRDNHFTLPETRPEIKIPTIKLNLSRALETELHDKFGPKNNDIVIISSAEDEERSFRGLVHVIDSFI
;
A
#
# COMPACT_ATOMS: atom_id res chain seq x y z
N SER A 1 4.69 30.87 4.33
CA SER A 1 5.94 30.12 4.57
C SER A 1 6.92 30.94 5.37
N SER A 2 7.45 30.41 6.48
CA SER A 2 8.65 30.96 7.12
C SER A 2 9.90 30.51 6.34
N ARG A 3 11.04 31.19 6.50
CA ARG A 3 12.32 30.76 5.91
C ARG A 3 12.81 29.38 6.41
N LEU A 4 12.20 28.84 7.46
CA LEU A 4 12.52 27.54 8.07
C LEU A 4 11.60 26.41 7.61
N GLY A 5 10.63 26.69 6.73
CA GLY A 5 9.63 25.70 6.29
C GLY A 5 8.47 25.51 7.27
N HIS A 6 7.84 24.33 7.20
CA HIS A 6 6.74 23.90 8.06
C HIS A 6 7.16 22.69 8.90
N LYS A 7 6.71 22.65 10.16
CA LYS A 7 6.94 21.53 11.08
C LYS A 7 5.60 21.08 11.66
N LEU A 8 5.45 19.76 11.83
CA LEU A 8 4.30 19.18 12.51
C LEU A 8 4.19 19.71 13.94
N THR A 9 2.99 20.18 14.30
CA THR A 9 2.65 20.55 15.68
C THR A 9 2.49 19.29 16.53
N THR A 10 2.54 19.42 17.86
CA THR A 10 2.26 18.30 18.78
C THR A 10 0.90 17.66 18.50
N LYS A 11 -0.13 18.48 18.19
CA LYS A 11 -1.46 17.97 17.81
C LYS A 11 -1.41 17.14 16.53
N GLY A 12 -0.69 17.61 15.51
CA GLY A 12 -0.55 16.87 14.25
C GLY A 12 0.26 15.58 14.41
N ARG A 13 1.30 15.58 15.25
CA ARG A 13 2.05 14.36 15.59
C ARG A 13 1.16 13.33 16.30
N ASN A 14 0.42 13.76 17.31
CA ASN A 14 -0.52 12.89 18.03
C ASN A 14 -1.63 12.37 17.12
N PHE A 15 -2.06 13.14 16.12
CA PHE A 15 -2.99 12.66 15.11
C PHE A 15 -2.38 11.52 14.31
N LEU A 16 -1.17 11.69 13.76
CA LEU A 16 -0.48 10.64 13.00
C LEU A 16 -0.21 9.38 13.84
N GLU A 17 0.21 9.53 15.09
CA GLU A 17 0.42 8.40 16.01
C GLU A 17 -0.89 7.65 16.33
N LYS A 18 -2.03 8.35 16.36
CA LYS A 18 -3.36 7.77 16.59
C LYS A 18 -4.03 7.28 15.31
N SER A 19 -3.58 7.71 14.14
CA SER A 19 -3.97 7.16 12.84
C SER A 19 -3.27 5.81 12.65
N VAL A 20 -3.53 4.87 13.56
CA VAL A 20 -2.86 3.56 13.68
C VAL A 20 -3.10 2.64 12.49
N GLN A 21 -3.92 3.08 11.54
CA GLN A 21 -4.32 2.26 10.42
C GLN A 21 -3.30 2.27 9.28
N PHE A 22 -2.41 3.27 9.12
CA PHE A 22 -1.44 3.26 8.02
C PHE A 22 -0.06 3.79 8.41
N GLU A 23 0.96 3.33 7.70
CA GLU A 23 2.33 3.85 7.80
C GLU A 23 2.63 4.86 6.69
N VAL A 24 3.64 5.70 6.89
CA VAL A 24 4.04 6.68 5.87
C VAL A 24 4.45 5.94 4.59
N PRO A 25 3.97 6.35 3.41
CA PRO A 25 4.39 5.74 2.16
C PRO A 25 5.91 5.75 2.00
N GLU A 26 6.47 4.61 1.64
CA GLU A 26 7.89 4.43 1.41
C GLU A 26 8.18 3.99 -0.02
N LYS A 27 9.32 4.40 -0.56
CA LYS A 27 9.82 3.86 -1.83
C LYS A 27 10.20 2.39 -1.66
N ILE A 28 9.84 1.56 -2.64
CA ILE A 28 10.08 0.11 -2.65
C ILE A 28 10.60 -0.36 -4.01
N LYS A 29 11.32 -1.48 -4.07
CA LYS A 29 11.77 -2.10 -5.34
C LYS A 29 10.81 -3.22 -5.75
N ALA A 30 9.69 -2.83 -6.33
CA ALA A 30 8.59 -3.73 -6.68
C ALA A 30 8.47 -3.97 -8.19
N GLU A 31 9.58 -3.97 -8.93
CA GLU A 31 9.63 -4.19 -10.39
C GLU A 31 9.17 -5.61 -10.77
N GLU A 32 9.17 -6.56 -9.83
CA GLU A 32 8.59 -7.89 -10.01
C GLU A 32 7.05 -7.87 -10.09
N LEU A 33 6.42 -6.89 -9.44
CA LEU A 33 4.96 -6.77 -9.33
C LEU A 33 4.36 -5.67 -10.20
N THR A 34 5.20 -4.79 -10.74
CA THR A 34 4.78 -3.55 -11.41
C THR A 34 5.57 -3.35 -12.69
N LEU A 35 5.00 -2.58 -13.63
CA LEU A 35 5.62 -2.32 -14.92
C LEU A 35 6.34 -0.95 -14.99
N ASN A 36 6.18 -0.12 -13.97
CA ASN A 36 6.69 1.27 -13.98
C ASN A 36 7.88 1.43 -13.03
N PRO A 37 8.79 2.38 -13.29
CA PRO A 37 10.06 2.50 -12.56
C PRO A 37 9.93 3.09 -11.15
N GLN A 38 8.87 3.85 -10.84
CA GLN A 38 8.72 4.49 -9.54
C GLN A 38 7.61 3.84 -8.73
N ASN A 39 8.00 3.17 -7.64
CA ASN A 39 7.12 2.37 -6.81
C ASN A 39 7.11 2.89 -5.37
N PHE A 40 5.92 3.14 -4.84
CA PHE A 40 5.71 3.49 -3.44
C PHE A 40 4.76 2.48 -2.81
N GLY A 41 5.05 2.09 -1.57
CA GLY A 41 4.28 1.16 -0.78
C GLY A 41 3.86 1.75 0.56
N THR A 42 2.70 1.33 1.06
CA THR A 42 2.29 1.54 2.45
C THR A 42 1.61 0.28 2.97
N ILE A 43 1.64 0.10 4.28
CA ILE A 43 0.85 -0.91 4.96
C ILE A 43 -0.35 -0.27 5.66
N ILE A 44 -1.50 -0.94 5.54
CA ILE A 44 -2.71 -0.59 6.29
C ILE A 44 -3.06 -1.74 7.25
N LYS A 45 -2.98 -1.46 8.56
CA LYS A 45 -3.10 -2.46 9.61
C LYS A 45 -4.54 -2.96 9.77
N GLY A 46 -4.73 -4.27 9.80
CA GLY A 46 -6.01 -4.93 10.03
C GLY A 46 -7.11 -4.64 9.00
N ALA A 47 -6.76 -4.14 7.81
CA ALA A 47 -7.73 -3.67 6.82
C ALA A 47 -8.15 -4.71 5.78
N SER A 48 -7.66 -5.95 5.84
CA SER A 48 -7.93 -6.97 4.80
C SER A 48 -9.42 -7.29 4.61
N THR A 49 -10.26 -7.14 5.64
CA THR A 49 -11.71 -7.36 5.54
C THR A 49 -12.45 -6.24 4.80
N LYS A 50 -11.82 -5.06 4.66
CA LYS A 50 -12.35 -3.95 3.86
C LYS A 50 -12.01 -4.09 2.37
N ILE A 51 -11.12 -5.01 2.02
CA ILE A 51 -10.70 -5.26 0.64
C ILE A 51 -11.56 -6.36 0.05
N LYS A 52 -12.17 -6.07 -1.10
CA LYS A 52 -12.87 -7.06 -1.92
C LYS A 52 -11.87 -7.75 -2.84
N ASP A 53 -11.67 -7.17 -4.02
CA ASP A 53 -10.82 -7.68 -5.10
C ASP A 53 -9.61 -6.76 -5.39
N GLY A 54 -9.48 -5.66 -4.63
CA GLY A 54 -8.42 -4.65 -4.81
C GLY A 54 -8.65 -3.70 -5.99
N MET A 55 -9.78 -3.80 -6.71
CA MET A 55 -10.09 -2.90 -7.83
C MET A 55 -10.34 -1.47 -7.35
N ASP A 56 -11.07 -1.29 -6.25
CA ASP A 56 -11.33 0.03 -5.66
C ASP A 56 -10.02 0.75 -5.30
N GLN A 57 -9.04 0.04 -4.71
CA GLN A 57 -7.72 0.59 -4.38
C GLN A 57 -6.94 0.95 -5.64
N ARG A 58 -6.98 0.11 -6.68
CA ARG A 58 -6.33 0.41 -7.97
C ARG A 58 -6.92 1.65 -8.62
N ASP A 59 -8.23 1.72 -8.72
CA ASP A 59 -8.93 2.81 -9.39
C ASP A 59 -8.75 4.13 -8.63
N SER A 60 -8.77 4.07 -7.28
CA SER A 60 -8.41 5.20 -6.42
C SER A 60 -6.96 5.66 -6.64
N ALA A 61 -5.99 4.74 -6.69
CA ALA A 61 -4.59 5.11 -6.95
C ALA A 61 -4.42 5.80 -8.32
N VAL A 62 -5.10 5.27 -9.34
CA VAL A 62 -5.08 5.84 -10.69
C VAL A 62 -5.73 7.23 -10.71
N PHE A 63 -6.85 7.41 -10.01
CA PHE A 63 -7.48 8.73 -9.86
C PHE A 63 -6.56 9.74 -9.15
N GLY A 64 -5.79 9.27 -8.17
CA GLY A 64 -4.76 10.07 -7.48
C GLY A 64 -3.54 10.42 -8.34
N GLY A 65 -3.39 9.78 -9.50
CA GLY A 65 -2.35 10.07 -10.49
C GLY A 65 -1.36 8.93 -10.76
N ALA A 66 -1.45 7.80 -10.05
CA ALA A 66 -0.61 6.64 -10.35
C ALA A 66 -0.97 6.02 -11.71
N ARG A 67 -0.02 5.30 -12.31
CA ARG A 67 -0.28 4.54 -13.54
C ARG A 67 -0.97 3.21 -13.26
N SER A 68 -0.65 2.59 -12.14
CA SER A 68 -1.29 1.37 -11.63
C SER A 68 -1.07 1.23 -10.13
N ALA A 69 -1.81 0.32 -9.49
CA ALA A 69 -1.52 -0.14 -8.15
C ALA A 69 -1.92 -1.61 -7.96
N ILE A 70 -1.26 -2.26 -7.01
CA ILE A 70 -1.52 -3.63 -6.59
C ILE A 70 -1.75 -3.66 -5.08
N THR A 71 -2.74 -4.43 -4.66
CA THR A 71 -3.06 -4.65 -3.24
C THR A 71 -2.66 -6.07 -2.88
N LEU A 72 -1.91 -6.23 -1.80
CA LEU A 72 -1.47 -7.50 -1.25
C LEU A 72 -2.07 -7.66 0.14
N ILE A 73 -2.50 -8.88 0.49
CA ILE A 73 -2.96 -9.23 1.82
C ILE A 73 -1.92 -10.15 2.47
N PHE A 74 -1.49 -9.82 3.68
CA PHE A 74 -0.59 -10.68 4.44
C PHE A 74 -1.39 -11.68 5.29
N ARG A 75 -1.24 -12.97 5.00
CA ARG A 75 -1.92 -14.07 5.70
C ARG A 75 -1.01 -15.30 5.75
N ASP A 76 -1.05 -15.99 6.88
CA ASP A 76 -0.30 -17.24 7.11
C ASP A 76 1.19 -17.12 6.75
N ASN A 77 1.79 -15.99 7.13
CA ASN A 77 3.20 -15.66 6.87
C ASN A 77 3.58 -15.49 5.38
N HIS A 78 2.60 -15.21 4.51
CA HIS A 78 2.82 -15.01 3.07
C HIS A 78 1.97 -13.85 2.53
N PHE A 79 2.39 -13.28 1.39
CA PHE A 79 1.58 -12.32 0.64
C PHE A 79 0.65 -13.03 -0.36
N THR A 80 -0.57 -12.54 -0.43
CA THR A 80 -1.63 -13.07 -1.30
C THR A 80 -2.34 -11.95 -2.04
N LEU A 81 -2.93 -12.26 -3.19
CA LEU A 81 -3.85 -11.33 -3.85
C LEU A 81 -5.24 -11.38 -3.18
N PRO A 82 -5.97 -10.25 -3.17
CA PRO A 82 -7.38 -10.22 -2.79
C PRO A 82 -8.22 -11.21 -3.62
N GLU A 83 -9.31 -11.68 -3.03
CA GLU A 83 -10.22 -12.61 -3.71
C GLU A 83 -10.99 -11.86 -4.80
N THR A 84 -10.84 -12.28 -6.05
CA THR A 84 -11.43 -11.57 -7.19
C THR A 84 -12.93 -11.82 -7.35
N ARG A 85 -13.48 -12.91 -6.78
CA ARG A 85 -14.92 -13.24 -6.79
C ARG A 85 -15.28 -14.14 -5.61
N PRO A 86 -15.93 -13.68 -4.54
CA PRO A 86 -16.29 -14.54 -3.41
C PRO A 86 -17.36 -15.60 -3.77
N GLU A 87 -18.19 -15.34 -4.79
CA GLU A 87 -19.25 -16.26 -5.26
C GLU A 87 -18.69 -17.48 -6.01
N ILE A 88 -17.49 -17.35 -6.58
CA ILE A 88 -16.77 -18.45 -7.23
C ILE A 88 -15.60 -18.77 -6.31
N LYS A 89 -15.59 -19.94 -5.68
CA LYS A 89 -14.46 -20.36 -4.81
C LYS A 89 -13.18 -20.56 -5.63
N ILE A 90 -12.57 -19.46 -6.06
CA ILE A 90 -11.24 -19.43 -6.63
C ILE A 90 -10.31 -19.34 -5.41
N PRO A 91 -9.44 -20.32 -5.20
CA PRO A 91 -8.52 -20.30 -4.07
C PRO A 91 -7.66 -19.02 -4.12
N THR A 92 -7.44 -18.43 -2.95
CA THR A 92 -6.54 -17.29 -2.79
C THR A 92 -5.18 -17.60 -3.43
N ILE A 93 -4.73 -16.72 -4.33
CA ILE A 93 -3.46 -16.91 -5.04
C ILE A 93 -2.33 -16.47 -4.11
N LYS A 94 -1.55 -17.45 -3.63
CA LYS A 94 -0.26 -17.17 -2.99
C LYS A 94 0.71 -16.66 -4.03
N LEU A 95 1.36 -15.53 -3.74
CA LEU A 95 2.40 -14.99 -4.59
C LEU A 95 3.74 -15.60 -4.22
N ASN A 96 4.46 -16.10 -5.22
CA ASN A 96 5.86 -16.49 -5.07
C ASN A 96 6.73 -15.26 -5.36
N LEU A 97 6.85 -14.37 -4.38
CA LEU A 97 7.70 -13.19 -4.51
C LEU A 97 9.17 -13.59 -4.42
N SER A 98 10.04 -12.83 -5.08
CA SER A 98 11.48 -12.96 -4.85
C SER A 98 11.82 -12.67 -3.38
N ARG A 99 12.79 -13.41 -2.83
CA ARG A 99 13.25 -13.23 -1.45
C ARG A 99 13.65 -11.78 -1.14
N ALA A 100 14.20 -11.07 -2.14
CA ALA A 100 14.59 -9.67 -2.01
C ALA A 100 13.37 -8.78 -1.75
N LEU A 101 12.31 -8.93 -2.54
CA LEU A 101 11.08 -8.17 -2.35
C LEU A 101 10.37 -8.54 -1.05
N GLU A 102 10.29 -9.83 -0.70
CA GLU A 102 9.71 -10.24 0.59
C GLU A 102 10.43 -9.60 1.77
N THR A 103 11.77 -9.62 1.75
CA THR A 103 12.60 -9.05 2.81
C THR A 103 12.41 -7.53 2.88
N GLU A 104 12.37 -6.84 1.75
CA GLU A 104 12.12 -5.40 1.71
C GLU A 104 10.73 -5.03 2.28
N LEU A 105 9.68 -5.77 1.91
CA LEU A 105 8.34 -5.55 2.44
C LEU A 105 8.27 -5.84 3.95
N HIS A 106 8.98 -6.87 4.42
CA HIS A 106 9.07 -7.18 5.84
C HIS A 106 9.82 -6.11 6.64
N ASP A 107 10.97 -5.68 6.14
CA ASP A 107 11.84 -4.70 6.83
C ASP A 107 11.18 -3.32 6.92
N LYS A 108 10.48 -2.91 5.86
CA LYS A 108 9.81 -1.60 5.82
C LYS A 108 8.51 -1.57 6.61
N PHE A 109 7.70 -2.63 6.51
CA PHE A 109 6.31 -2.56 6.96
C PHE A 109 5.96 -3.50 8.11
N GLY A 110 6.81 -4.47 8.45
CA GLY A 110 6.56 -5.44 9.53
C GLY A 110 5.14 -6.03 9.52
N PRO A 111 4.67 -6.60 8.40
CA PRO A 111 3.27 -6.99 8.22
C PRO A 111 2.85 -8.10 9.19
N LYS A 112 1.59 -8.02 9.66
CA LYS A 112 0.93 -9.05 10.47
C LYS A 112 -0.29 -9.59 9.75
N ASN A 113 -0.78 -10.73 10.20
CA ASN A 113 -1.97 -11.34 9.61
C ASN A 113 -3.12 -10.32 9.59
N ASN A 114 -3.79 -10.24 8.43
CA ASN A 114 -4.90 -9.32 8.11
C ASN A 114 -4.50 -7.87 7.79
N ASP A 115 -3.21 -7.55 7.81
CA ASP A 115 -2.71 -6.31 7.24
C ASP A 115 -2.72 -6.39 5.70
N ILE A 116 -2.76 -5.22 5.07
CA ILE A 116 -2.66 -5.10 3.62
C ILE A 116 -1.49 -4.20 3.26
N VAL A 117 -0.80 -4.53 2.18
CA VAL A 117 0.22 -3.67 1.58
C VAL A 117 -0.30 -3.21 0.24
N ILE A 118 -0.32 -1.90 0.03
CA ILE A 118 -0.73 -1.29 -1.24
C ILE A 118 0.51 -0.70 -1.88
N ILE A 119 0.74 -1.06 -3.13
CA ILE A 119 1.89 -0.60 -3.92
C ILE A 119 1.35 0.16 -5.12
N SER A 120 1.65 1.45 -5.22
CA SER A 120 1.41 2.27 -6.40
C SER A 120 2.64 2.31 -7.28
N SER A 121 2.43 2.41 -8.60
CA SER A 121 3.51 2.62 -9.56
C SER A 121 3.17 3.69 -10.59
N ALA A 122 4.17 4.47 -11.00
CA ALA A 122 4.07 5.50 -12.03
C ALA A 122 5.43 5.76 -12.71
N GLU A 123 5.43 6.62 -13.74
CA GLU A 123 6.63 7.03 -14.45
C GLU A 123 7.54 7.93 -13.60
N ASP A 124 6.95 8.70 -12.67
CA ASP A 124 7.65 9.60 -11.75
C ASP A 124 7.24 9.38 -10.28
N GLU A 125 8.11 9.81 -9.36
CA GLU A 125 7.94 9.58 -7.92
C GLU A 125 6.70 10.29 -7.36
N GLU A 126 6.42 11.50 -7.84
CA GLU A 126 5.30 12.33 -7.36
C GLU A 126 3.97 11.63 -7.64
N ARG A 127 3.75 11.18 -8.88
CA ARG A 127 2.52 10.48 -9.28
C ARG A 127 2.30 9.19 -8.54
N SER A 128 3.37 8.40 -8.35
CA SER A 128 3.29 7.16 -7.58
C SER A 128 2.88 7.46 -6.14
N PHE A 129 3.63 8.34 -5.46
CA PHE A 129 3.33 8.74 -4.09
C PHE A 129 1.92 9.33 -3.93
N ARG A 130 1.52 10.26 -4.80
CA ARG A 130 0.19 10.90 -4.76
C ARG A 130 -0.94 9.90 -4.98
N GLY A 131 -0.76 8.95 -5.90
CA GLY A 131 -1.71 7.86 -6.09
C GLY A 131 -1.90 7.05 -4.80
N LEU A 132 -0.80 6.69 -4.13
CA LEU A 132 -0.89 5.96 -2.87
C LEU A 132 -1.56 6.75 -1.75
N VAL A 133 -1.26 8.04 -1.61
CA VAL A 133 -1.93 8.93 -0.64
C VAL A 133 -3.44 8.98 -0.91
N HIS A 134 -3.85 9.06 -2.17
CA HIS A 134 -5.27 9.05 -2.51
C HIS A 134 -5.97 7.74 -2.11
N VAL A 135 -5.27 6.61 -2.15
CA VAL A 135 -5.79 5.35 -1.61
C VAL A 135 -5.90 5.42 -0.09
N ILE A 136 -4.88 5.89 0.62
CA ILE A 136 -4.90 6.03 2.08
C ILE A 136 -6.07 6.89 2.54
N ASP A 137 -6.37 7.99 1.84
CA ASP A 137 -7.49 8.88 2.16
C ASP A 137 -8.85 8.15 2.14
N SER A 138 -9.00 7.05 1.40
CA SER A 138 -10.22 6.23 1.40
C SER A 138 -10.39 5.36 2.66
N PHE A 139 -9.35 5.26 3.51
CA PHE A 139 -9.37 4.49 4.77
C PHE A 139 -9.49 5.35 6.03
N ILE A 140 -9.35 6.67 5.90
CA ILE A 140 -9.45 7.67 6.99
C ILE A 140 -10.89 8.17 7.11
#